data_AF-A0A1F0QJE3-F1
#
_entry.id   AF-A0A1F0QJE3-F1
#
_cell.length_a   1.000
_cell.length_b   1.000
_cell.length_c   1.000
_cell.angle_alpha   90.00
_cell.angle_beta   90.00
_cell.angle_gamma   90.00
#
_symmetry.space_group_name_H-M   'P 1'
#
loop_
_entity.id
_entity.type
_entity.pdbx_description
1 polymer ?
#
loop_
_entity_poly.entity_id
_entity_poly.type
_entity_poly.pdbx_seq_one_letter_code
_entity_poly.pdbx_strand_id
1 'polypeptide(L)'
;MSTYSQTLTSHGDILANIPGILVFYPQNSLVLAFFDRNSDTPGLHLGPLARLDLDDAVQTLTANQSQFAAWSGRVNADAVIAYVINADPSAADDLAEFLLSEDSPLPTVLAIVQVPELTSGTGWWTVYQQLSLSAPRTGVVSEVAGSAALQQMVLDTGQLPALSRAELEERLDSTAHGIDDAVYRNIIADVEVGLPANRGHVVELPSG
;
A
#
# COMPACT_ATOMS: atom_id res chain seq x y z
N MET A 1 2.63 -18.67 -14.67
CA MET A 1 2.65 -17.60 -13.65
C MET A 1 2.68 -18.29 -12.30
N SER A 2 3.81 -18.22 -11.60
CA SER A 2 3.91 -18.76 -10.24
C SER A 2 3.24 -17.77 -9.30
N THR A 3 2.13 -18.16 -8.68
CA THR A 3 1.56 -17.43 -7.55
C THR A 3 2.47 -17.65 -6.35
N TYR A 4 3.35 -16.69 -6.08
CA TYR A 4 4.19 -16.70 -4.89
C TYR A 4 3.33 -16.41 -3.67
N SER A 5 3.22 -17.39 -2.79
CA SER A 5 2.58 -17.23 -1.48
C SER A 5 3.70 -17.13 -0.45
N GLN A 6 3.95 -15.92 0.06
CA GLN A 6 4.78 -15.71 1.24
C GLN A 6 3.85 -15.62 2.44
N THR A 7 4.16 -16.39 3.48
CA THR A 7 3.55 -16.17 4.79
C THR A 7 4.20 -14.96 5.45
N LEU A 8 3.45 -13.87 5.59
CA LEU A 8 3.86 -12.68 6.32
C LEU A 8 3.49 -12.88 7.79
N THR A 9 4.48 -12.83 8.69
CA THR A 9 4.29 -13.21 10.10
C THR A 9 4.30 -12.01 11.04
N SER A 10 4.67 -10.84 10.55
CA SER A 10 4.75 -9.61 11.33
C SER A 10 4.43 -8.35 10.50
N HIS A 11 4.16 -7.24 11.17
CA HIS A 11 4.09 -5.92 10.53
C HIS A 11 5.41 -5.58 9.80
N GLY A 12 6.56 -5.98 10.36
CA GLY A 12 7.86 -5.79 9.73
C GLY A 12 7.97 -6.48 8.36
N ASP A 13 7.37 -7.66 8.20
CA ASP A 13 7.35 -8.39 6.94
C ASP A 13 6.46 -7.70 5.89
N ILE A 14 5.30 -7.17 6.32
CA ILE A 14 4.40 -6.41 5.44
C ILE A 14 5.09 -5.12 4.99
N LEU A 15 5.63 -4.35 5.94
CA LEU A 15 6.35 -3.10 5.70
C LEU A 15 7.52 -3.28 4.70
N ALA A 16 8.28 -4.37 4.84
CA ALA A 16 9.40 -4.67 3.95
C ALA A 16 8.99 -4.93 2.49
N ASN A 17 7.75 -5.37 2.25
CA ASN A 17 7.24 -5.64 0.90
C ASN A 17 6.65 -4.39 0.23
N ILE A 18 6.27 -3.34 0.99
CA ILE A 18 5.61 -2.14 0.44
C ILE A 18 6.41 -1.50 -0.71
N PRO A 19 7.74 -1.28 -0.62
CA PRO A 19 8.47 -0.64 -1.71
C PRO A 19 8.46 -1.44 -3.01
N GLY A 20 8.47 -2.78 -2.92
CA GLY A 20 8.35 -3.66 -4.09
C GLY A 20 6.94 -3.67 -4.69
N ILE A 21 5.91 -3.59 -3.85
CA ILE A 21 4.50 -3.54 -4.30
C ILE A 21 4.19 -2.20 -4.98
N LEU A 22 4.65 -1.10 -4.40
CA LEU A 22 4.41 0.24 -4.92
C LEU A 22 5.40 0.65 -6.00
N VAL A 23 6.51 -0.08 -6.17
CA VAL A 23 7.57 0.21 -7.16
C VAL A 23 8.36 1.50 -6.81
N PHE A 24 8.15 2.06 -5.62
CA PHE A 24 8.91 3.18 -5.05
C PHE A 24 8.89 3.13 -3.51
N TYR A 25 9.77 3.89 -2.87
CA TYR A 25 9.76 4.08 -1.41
C TYR A 25 8.79 5.22 -1.02
N PRO A 26 7.59 4.93 -0.47
CA PRO A 26 6.69 5.97 -0.01
C PRO A 26 7.24 6.74 1.19
N GLN A 27 7.01 8.05 1.18
CA GLN A 27 7.32 8.98 2.26
C GLN A 27 6.07 9.82 2.55
N ASN A 28 5.89 10.28 3.79
CA ASN A 28 4.73 11.08 4.22
C ASN A 28 3.41 10.48 3.69
N SER A 29 3.20 9.19 3.96
CA SER A 29 2.15 8.40 3.32
C SER A 29 1.33 7.62 4.33
N LEU A 30 0.03 7.48 4.03
CA LEU A 30 -0.83 6.47 4.61
C LEU A 30 -0.92 5.28 3.64
N VAL A 31 -0.46 4.10 4.06
CA VAL A 31 -0.63 2.86 3.31
C VAL A 31 -1.66 1.98 4.01
N LEU A 32 -2.72 1.62 3.28
CA LEU A 32 -3.79 0.78 3.76
C LEU A 32 -3.62 -0.63 3.18
N ALA A 33 -3.36 -1.59 4.06
CA ALA A 33 -3.30 -3.00 3.72
C ALA A 33 -4.65 -3.66 3.98
N PHE A 34 -5.32 -4.08 2.92
CA PHE A 34 -6.63 -4.72 3.00
C PHE A 34 -6.48 -6.22 3.20
N PHE A 35 -7.34 -6.81 4.02
CA PHE A 35 -7.31 -8.23 4.31
C PHE A 35 -8.69 -8.85 4.08
N ASP A 36 -8.68 -9.98 3.39
CA ASP A 36 -9.84 -10.88 3.30
C ASP A 36 -9.73 -11.95 4.38
N ARG A 37 -10.86 -12.23 5.04
CA ARG A 37 -11.02 -13.36 5.95
C ARG A 37 -11.60 -14.52 5.16
N ASN A 38 -10.73 -15.39 4.68
CA ASN A 38 -11.16 -16.66 4.11
C ASN A 38 -11.75 -17.54 5.22
N SER A 39 -13.03 -17.93 5.09
CA SER A 39 -13.72 -18.81 6.05
C SER A 39 -13.09 -20.20 6.16
N ASP A 40 -12.37 -20.63 5.11
CA ASP A 40 -11.95 -22.02 4.93
C ASP A 40 -10.47 -22.26 5.32
N THR A 41 -9.68 -21.20 5.50
CA THR A 41 -8.28 -21.30 5.93
C THR A 41 -7.98 -20.35 7.08
N PRO A 42 -7.38 -20.83 8.19
CA PRO A 42 -6.98 -19.95 9.28
C PRO A 42 -5.86 -19.01 8.82
N GLY A 43 -6.17 -17.71 8.75
CA GLY A 43 -5.20 -16.67 8.36
C GLY A 43 -5.90 -15.44 7.78
N LEU A 44 -5.17 -14.33 7.71
CA LEU A 44 -5.57 -13.15 6.94
C LEU A 44 -4.83 -13.19 5.61
N HIS A 45 -5.57 -13.07 4.50
CA HIS A 45 -4.98 -12.98 3.18
C HIS A 45 -4.75 -11.52 2.85
N LEU A 46 -3.49 -11.14 2.61
CA LEU A 46 -3.16 -9.78 2.19
C LEU A 46 -3.71 -9.54 0.78
N GLY A 47 -4.66 -8.62 0.70
CA GLY A 47 -5.22 -8.12 -0.54
C GLY A 47 -4.43 -6.94 -1.09
N PRO A 48 -5.07 -6.06 -1.87
CA PRO A 48 -4.41 -4.89 -2.43
C PRO A 48 -3.93 -3.92 -1.35
N LEU A 49 -2.95 -3.08 -1.73
CA LEU A 49 -2.55 -1.91 -0.96
C LEU A 49 -3.12 -0.66 -1.62
N ALA A 50 -3.64 0.26 -0.81
CA ALA A 50 -3.90 1.64 -1.24
C ALA A 50 -2.88 2.56 -0.57
N ARG A 51 -2.39 3.56 -1.31
CA ARG A 51 -1.49 4.58 -0.79
C ARG A 51 -2.15 5.94 -0.95
N LEU A 52 -2.09 6.75 0.10
CA LEU A 52 -2.52 8.14 0.10
C LEU A 52 -1.36 9.02 0.59
N ASP A 53 -1.29 10.24 0.06
CA ASP A 53 -0.50 11.30 0.69
C ASP A 53 -1.07 11.58 2.09
N LEU A 54 -0.20 11.66 3.09
CA LEU A 54 -0.63 11.75 4.48
C LEU A 54 -1.36 13.07 4.75
N ASP A 55 -0.87 14.16 4.17
CA ASP A 55 -1.43 15.51 4.36
C ASP A 55 -2.89 15.61 3.88
N ASP A 56 -3.24 14.84 2.85
CA ASP A 56 -4.58 14.85 2.24
C ASP A 56 -5.42 13.62 2.62
N ALA A 57 -4.87 12.68 3.40
CA ALA A 57 -5.47 11.36 3.61
C ALA A 57 -6.92 11.43 4.10
N VAL A 58 -7.22 12.29 5.09
CA VAL A 58 -8.57 12.47 5.64
C VAL A 58 -9.51 13.04 4.58
N GLN A 59 -9.08 14.06 3.84
CA GLN A 59 -9.85 14.68 2.78
C GLN A 59 -10.14 13.68 1.66
N THR A 60 -9.12 12.93 1.20
CA THR A 60 -9.27 11.93 0.14
C THR A 60 -10.20 10.80 0.57
N LEU A 61 -10.08 10.30 1.80
CA LEU A 61 -10.97 9.25 2.33
C LEU A 61 -12.42 9.75 2.41
N THR A 62 -12.63 10.97 2.89
CA THR A 62 -13.97 11.57 3.02
C THR A 62 -14.60 11.83 1.66
N ALA A 63 -13.86 12.47 0.73
CA ALA A 63 -14.35 12.80 -0.61
C ALA A 63 -14.65 11.56 -1.45
N ASN A 64 -13.96 10.44 -1.21
CA ASN A 64 -14.10 9.20 -1.96
C ASN A 64 -14.77 8.06 -1.17
N GLN A 65 -15.50 8.38 -0.10
CA GLN A 65 -16.11 7.40 0.81
C GLN A 65 -16.90 6.30 0.08
N SER A 66 -17.75 6.69 -0.88
CA SER A 66 -18.55 5.74 -1.65
C SER A 66 -17.71 4.81 -2.53
N GLN A 67 -16.58 5.30 -3.06
CA GLN A 67 -15.67 4.52 -3.89
C GLN A 67 -14.88 3.53 -3.05
N PHE A 68 -14.38 3.96 -1.88
CA PHE A 68 -13.69 3.07 -0.94
C PHE A 68 -14.61 1.96 -0.43
N ALA A 69 -15.85 2.29 -0.06
CA ALA A 69 -16.84 1.29 0.37
C ALA A 69 -17.23 0.31 -0.74
N ALA A 70 -17.39 0.79 -1.98
CA ALA A 70 -17.66 -0.08 -3.12
C ALA A 70 -16.46 -0.98 -3.44
N TRP A 71 -15.25 -0.45 -3.34
CA TRP A 71 -14.04 -1.19 -3.63
C TRP A 71 -13.73 -2.24 -2.56
N SER A 72 -13.84 -1.90 -1.26
CA SER A 72 -13.69 -2.88 -0.16
C SER A 72 -14.67 -4.05 -0.32
N GLY A 73 -15.91 -3.78 -0.71
CA GLY A 73 -16.88 -4.81 -1.05
C GLY A 73 -16.50 -5.68 -2.27
N ARG A 74 -15.85 -5.11 -3.29
CA ARG A 74 -15.37 -5.86 -4.47
C ARG A 74 -14.19 -6.77 -4.16
N VAL A 75 -13.28 -6.33 -3.29
CA VAL A 75 -12.10 -7.10 -2.90
C VAL A 75 -12.35 -8.01 -1.69
N ASN A 76 -13.60 -8.10 -1.23
CA ASN A 76 -14.02 -8.83 -0.05
C ASN A 76 -13.14 -8.51 1.18
N ALA A 77 -12.73 -7.25 1.31
CA ALA A 77 -11.87 -6.82 2.39
C ALA A 77 -12.70 -6.49 3.62
N ASP A 78 -12.71 -7.41 4.57
CA ASP A 78 -13.43 -7.26 5.85
C ASP A 78 -12.63 -6.45 6.88
N ALA A 79 -11.35 -6.23 6.62
CA ALA A 79 -10.45 -5.61 7.57
C ALA A 79 -9.29 -4.85 6.90
N VAL A 80 -8.73 -3.89 7.61
CA VAL A 80 -7.59 -3.09 7.16
C VAL A 80 -6.56 -2.92 8.27
N ILE A 81 -5.28 -2.88 7.91
CA ILE A 81 -4.21 -2.35 8.75
C ILE A 81 -3.70 -1.08 8.10
N ALA A 82 -3.66 0.01 8.85
CA ALA A 82 -3.12 1.29 8.41
C ALA A 82 -1.64 1.39 8.81
N TYR A 83 -0.78 1.66 7.84
CA TYR A 83 0.64 1.97 8.05
C TYR A 83 0.86 3.44 7.74
N VAL A 84 1.19 4.20 8.77
CA VAL A 84 1.55 5.61 8.66
C VAL A 84 3.07 5.68 8.53
N ILE A 85 3.53 6.28 7.44
CA ILE A 85 4.95 6.40 7.09
C ILE A 85 5.31 7.87 7.18
N ASN A 86 5.83 8.28 8.32
CA ASN A 86 6.22 9.67 8.58
C ASN A 86 7.29 9.74 9.66
N ALA A 87 8.29 10.61 9.44
CA ALA A 87 9.34 10.87 10.41
C ALA A 87 8.81 11.49 11.72
N ASP A 88 7.69 12.22 11.66
CA ASP A 88 7.00 12.75 12.82
C ASP A 88 6.12 11.67 13.48
N PRO A 89 6.46 11.20 14.70
CA PRO A 89 5.69 10.18 15.39
C PRO A 89 4.23 10.55 15.67
N SER A 90 3.89 11.84 15.85
CA SER A 90 2.51 12.25 16.17
C SER A 90 1.54 12.18 14.99
N ALA A 91 2.04 12.12 13.76
CA ALA A 91 1.18 12.09 12.57
C ALA A 91 0.20 10.90 12.56
N ALA A 92 0.60 9.77 13.14
CA ALA A 92 -0.26 8.61 13.28
C ALA A 92 -1.31 8.76 14.39
N ASP A 93 -0.99 9.47 15.48
CA ASP A 93 -1.93 9.75 16.57
C ASP A 93 -3.06 10.68 16.09
N ASP A 94 -2.70 11.74 15.38
CA ASP A 94 -3.67 12.71 14.82
C ASP A 94 -4.63 12.03 13.82
N LEU A 95 -4.10 11.11 13.01
CA LEU A 95 -4.89 10.38 12.03
C LEU A 95 -5.75 9.27 12.67
N ALA A 96 -5.32 8.71 13.81
CA ALA A 96 -6.00 7.58 14.44
C ALA A 96 -7.42 7.91 14.89
N GLU A 97 -7.67 9.15 15.35
CA GLU A 97 -9.02 9.58 15.73
C GLU A 97 -10.00 9.46 14.55
N PHE A 98 -9.60 9.94 13.37
CA PHE A 98 -10.42 9.84 12.16
C PHE A 98 -10.57 8.39 11.68
N LEU A 99 -9.48 7.62 11.60
CA LEU A 99 -9.53 6.25 11.06
C LEU A 99 -10.44 5.32 11.89
N LEU A 100 -10.59 5.60 13.19
CA LEU A 100 -11.40 4.83 14.12
C LEU A 100 -12.83 5.39 14.31
N SER A 101 -13.15 6.53 13.73
CA SER A 101 -14.48 7.13 13.83
C SER A 101 -15.49 6.45 12.90
N GLU A 102 -16.78 6.69 13.14
CA GLU A 102 -17.86 6.21 12.25
C GLU A 102 -17.86 6.92 10.88
N ASP A 103 -17.16 8.05 10.75
CA ASP A 103 -17.03 8.78 9.50
C ASP A 103 -15.99 8.14 8.56
N SER A 104 -15.12 7.27 9.09
CA SER A 104 -14.13 6.54 8.30
C SER A 104 -14.81 5.63 7.28
N PRO A 105 -14.46 5.70 5.98
CA PRO A 105 -15.02 4.83 4.94
C PRO A 105 -14.43 3.41 4.98
N LEU A 106 -13.50 3.16 5.89
CA LEU A 106 -12.72 1.93 5.94
C LEU A 106 -13.52 0.78 6.56
N PRO A 107 -13.23 -0.47 6.19
CA PRO A 107 -13.71 -1.62 6.93
C PRO A 107 -13.06 -1.64 8.33
N THR A 108 -13.23 -2.74 9.07
CA THR A 108 -12.70 -2.84 10.44
C THR A 108 -11.19 -2.60 10.47
N VAL A 109 -10.76 -1.50 11.11
CA VAL A 109 -9.35 -1.20 11.35
C VAL A 109 -8.82 -2.14 12.43
N LEU A 110 -7.87 -3.02 12.08
CA LEU A 110 -7.26 -3.98 13.00
C LEU A 110 -6.11 -3.36 13.78
N ALA A 111 -5.31 -2.54 13.11
CA ALA A 111 -4.16 -1.86 13.69
C ALA A 111 -3.83 -0.59 12.92
N ILE A 112 -3.25 0.36 13.63
CA ILE A 112 -2.61 1.56 13.09
C ILE A 112 -1.16 1.50 13.54
N VAL A 113 -0.25 1.39 12.58
CA VAL A 113 1.18 1.19 12.79
C VAL A 113 1.92 2.41 12.28
N GLN A 114 2.77 2.99 13.12
CA GLN A 114 3.63 4.11 12.78
C GLN A 114 5.04 3.60 12.48
N VAL A 115 5.63 4.12 11.41
CA VAL A 115 7.02 3.87 11.02
C VAL A 115 7.66 5.14 10.44
N PRO A 116 8.89 5.52 10.83
CA PRO A 116 9.55 6.70 10.30
C PRO A 116 9.84 6.62 8.80
N GLU A 117 10.33 5.46 8.35
CA GLU A 117 10.73 5.20 6.96
C GLU A 117 10.77 3.69 6.68
N LEU A 118 10.71 3.31 5.40
CA LEU A 118 10.73 1.92 4.97
C LEU A 118 12.14 1.42 4.63
N THR A 119 13.02 1.46 5.64
CA THR A 119 14.40 0.93 5.55
C THR A 119 14.56 -0.27 6.47
N SER A 120 15.34 -1.27 6.05
CA SER A 120 15.59 -2.49 6.85
C SER A 120 16.11 -2.14 8.24
N GLY A 121 15.48 -2.68 9.29
CA GLY A 121 15.86 -2.44 10.68
C GLY A 121 15.25 -1.19 11.32
N THR A 122 14.52 -0.37 10.58
CA THR A 122 13.82 0.80 11.16
C THR A 122 12.73 0.37 12.11
N GLY A 123 12.66 1.02 13.27
CA GLY A 123 11.68 0.71 14.31
C GLY A 123 10.26 1.12 13.91
N TRP A 124 9.28 0.27 14.22
CA TRP A 124 7.86 0.56 14.10
C TRP A 124 7.14 0.28 15.42
N TRP A 125 6.00 0.94 15.63
CA TRP A 125 5.12 0.70 16.77
C TRP A 125 3.65 0.87 16.42
N THR A 126 2.78 0.20 17.16
CA THR A 126 1.33 0.31 17.01
C THR A 126 0.81 1.48 17.84
N VAL A 127 0.13 2.42 17.20
CA VAL A 127 -0.69 3.45 17.87
C VAL A 127 -2.01 2.84 18.34
N TYR A 128 -2.61 2.00 17.50
CA TYR A 128 -3.83 1.26 17.80
C TYR A 128 -3.68 -0.21 17.38
N GLN A 129 -4.27 -1.11 18.17
CA GLN A 129 -4.38 -2.52 17.83
C GLN A 129 -5.60 -3.13 18.53
N GLN A 130 -6.45 -3.80 17.77
CA GLN A 130 -7.57 -4.58 18.31
C GLN A 130 -7.05 -5.69 19.22
N LEU A 131 -7.74 -5.93 20.34
CA LEU A 131 -7.36 -6.95 21.33
C LEU A 131 -7.35 -8.38 20.75
N SER A 132 -8.14 -8.62 19.71
CA SER A 132 -8.20 -9.91 19.00
C SER A 132 -6.96 -10.18 18.15
N LEU A 133 -6.17 -9.16 17.80
CA LEU A 133 -4.96 -9.31 17.03
C LEU A 133 -3.79 -9.66 17.96
N SER A 134 -3.31 -10.90 17.88
CA SER A 134 -2.12 -11.36 18.60
C SER A 134 -0.84 -11.05 17.83
N ALA A 135 -0.61 -9.76 17.56
CA ALA A 135 0.60 -9.26 16.88
C ALA A 135 1.48 -8.48 17.87
N PRO A 136 2.82 -8.47 17.68
CA PRO A 136 3.70 -7.60 18.44
C PRO A 136 3.33 -6.13 18.24
N ARG A 137 3.39 -5.35 19.32
CA ARG A 137 3.08 -3.90 19.29
C ARG A 137 4.24 -3.03 18.84
N THR A 138 5.44 -3.59 18.83
CA THR A 138 6.65 -2.92 18.38
C THR A 138 7.55 -3.93 17.67
N GLY A 139 8.44 -3.43 16.82
CA GLY A 139 9.43 -4.25 16.15
C GLY A 139 10.28 -3.42 15.20
N VAL A 140 10.88 -4.11 14.23
CA VAL A 140 11.67 -3.49 13.17
C VAL A 140 11.17 -3.92 11.80
N VAL A 141 11.37 -3.08 10.78
CA VAL A 141 11.14 -3.43 9.38
C VAL A 141 12.07 -4.58 9.01
N SER A 142 11.53 -5.64 8.42
CA SER A 142 12.30 -6.80 7.96
C SER A 142 13.23 -6.42 6.80
N GLU A 143 14.06 -7.35 6.33
CA GLU A 143 14.97 -7.06 5.22
C GLU A 143 14.19 -6.71 3.94
N VAL A 144 14.24 -5.44 3.53
CA VAL A 144 13.56 -4.93 2.33
C VAL A 144 14.14 -5.59 1.07
N ALA A 145 15.47 -5.68 0.98
CA ALA A 145 16.21 -6.31 -0.12
C ALA A 145 15.83 -7.79 -0.32
N GLY A 146 15.51 -8.49 0.77
CA GLY A 146 15.10 -9.89 0.79
C GLY A 146 13.60 -10.11 0.63
N SER A 147 12.79 -9.04 0.54
CA SER A 147 11.34 -9.17 0.43
C SER A 147 10.91 -9.77 -0.91
N ALA A 148 9.89 -10.64 -0.91
CA ALA A 148 9.44 -11.30 -2.12
C ALA A 148 8.91 -10.30 -3.16
N ALA A 149 8.20 -9.26 -2.74
CA ALA A 149 7.69 -8.23 -3.64
C ALA A 149 8.83 -7.50 -4.38
N LEU A 150 9.90 -7.12 -3.66
CA LEU A 150 11.03 -6.46 -4.27
C LEU A 150 11.79 -7.40 -5.22
N GLN A 151 12.05 -8.63 -4.80
CA GLN A 151 12.72 -9.62 -5.64
C GLN A 151 11.95 -9.87 -6.92
N GLN A 152 10.63 -10.01 -6.83
CA GLN A 152 9.76 -10.21 -7.98
C GLN A 152 9.76 -8.98 -8.91
N MET A 153 9.66 -7.77 -8.35
CA MET A 153 9.77 -6.54 -9.13
C MET A 153 11.09 -6.47 -9.90
N VAL A 154 12.22 -6.77 -9.26
CA VAL A 154 13.55 -6.75 -9.91
C VAL A 154 13.63 -7.81 -11.01
N LEU A 155 13.06 -9.00 -10.79
CA LEU A 155 13.00 -10.06 -11.81
C LEU A 155 12.15 -9.64 -13.02
N ASP A 156 11.03 -8.97 -12.80
CA ASP A 156 10.09 -8.59 -13.86
C ASP A 156 10.53 -7.35 -14.62
N THR A 157 11.18 -6.39 -13.95
CA THR A 157 11.52 -5.08 -14.53
C THR A 157 13.01 -4.88 -14.79
N GLY A 158 13.88 -5.66 -14.14
CA GLY A 158 15.33 -5.43 -14.15
C GLY A 158 15.77 -4.16 -13.39
N GLN A 159 14.85 -3.50 -12.68
CA GLN A 159 15.10 -2.22 -12.02
C GLN A 159 14.82 -2.30 -10.52
N LEU A 160 15.46 -1.40 -9.77
CA LEU A 160 15.13 -1.15 -8.37
C LEU A 160 13.90 -0.22 -8.25
N PRO A 161 13.20 -0.24 -7.10
CA PRO A 161 12.19 0.77 -6.78
C PRO A 161 12.78 2.16 -6.87
N ALA A 162 11.98 3.09 -7.36
CA ALA A 162 12.33 4.50 -7.31
C ALA A 162 12.43 4.97 -5.85
N LEU A 163 13.29 5.93 -5.55
CA LEU A 163 13.44 6.49 -4.21
C LEU A 163 12.24 7.34 -3.78
N SER A 164 11.44 7.79 -4.75
CA SER A 164 10.23 8.57 -4.53
C SER A 164 9.21 8.36 -5.65
N ARG A 165 7.97 8.80 -5.41
CA ARG A 165 6.93 8.84 -6.44
C ARG A 165 7.34 9.72 -7.63
N ALA A 166 7.93 10.88 -7.37
CA ALA A 166 8.38 11.80 -8.42
C ALA A 166 9.45 11.18 -9.33
N GLU A 167 10.38 10.41 -8.77
CA GLU A 167 11.36 9.67 -9.58
C GLU A 167 10.69 8.55 -10.39
N LEU A 168 9.67 7.89 -9.84
CA LEU A 168 8.89 6.90 -10.59
C LEU A 168 8.17 7.55 -11.78
N GLU A 169 7.54 8.70 -11.56
CA GLU A 169 6.85 9.48 -12.61
C GLU A 169 7.84 9.94 -13.68
N GLU A 170 8.99 10.51 -13.30
CA GLU A 170 10.05 10.88 -14.24
C GLU A 170 10.52 9.67 -15.07
N ARG A 171 10.65 8.50 -14.42
CA ARG A 171 11.03 7.26 -15.11
C ARG A 171 9.97 6.77 -16.09
N LEU A 172 8.69 6.95 -15.77
CA LEU A 172 7.57 6.57 -16.65
C LEU A 172 7.44 7.54 -17.83
N ASP A 173 7.63 8.84 -17.60
CA ASP A 173 7.53 9.89 -18.62
C ASP A 173 8.79 10.00 -19.50
N SER A 174 9.90 9.42 -19.07
CA SER A 174 11.17 9.47 -19.79
C SER A 174 11.10 8.69 -21.09
N THR A 175 11.41 9.30 -22.24
CA THR A 175 11.54 8.64 -23.57
C THR A 175 12.73 7.67 -23.71
N ALA A 176 13.54 7.49 -22.66
CA ALA A 176 14.72 6.62 -22.65
C ALA A 176 14.42 5.12 -22.54
N HIS A 177 13.15 4.73 -22.44
CA HIS A 177 12.65 3.35 -22.35
C HIS A 177 12.80 2.54 -23.65
N GLY A 178 13.31 3.16 -24.73
CA GLY A 178 13.58 2.47 -26.00
C GLY A 178 12.31 2.02 -26.73
N ILE A 179 11.15 2.47 -26.28
CA ILE A 179 9.85 2.30 -26.92
C ILE A 179 9.69 3.43 -27.93
N ASP A 180 9.31 3.09 -29.16
CA ASP A 180 9.00 4.08 -30.18
C ASP A 180 7.84 5.00 -29.73
N ASP A 181 7.96 6.31 -29.95
CA ASP A 181 6.98 7.33 -29.54
C ASP A 181 5.54 7.06 -30.03
N ALA A 182 5.36 6.37 -31.17
CA ALA A 182 4.03 5.99 -31.65
C ALA A 182 3.46 4.80 -30.85
N VAL A 183 4.32 3.87 -30.44
CA VAL A 183 3.94 2.74 -29.57
C VAL A 183 3.64 3.24 -28.16
N TYR A 184 4.46 4.15 -27.60
CA TYR A 184 4.19 4.75 -26.29
C TYR A 184 2.83 5.47 -26.26
N ARG A 185 2.55 6.32 -27.26
CA ARG A 185 1.26 7.01 -27.36
C ARG A 185 0.08 6.08 -27.54
N ASN A 186 0.24 4.96 -28.26
CA ASN A 186 -0.80 3.94 -28.36
C ASN A 186 -1.03 3.22 -27.03
N ILE A 187 0.01 2.92 -26.25
CA ILE A 187 -0.14 2.31 -24.91
C ILE A 187 -0.89 3.26 -23.97
N ILE A 188 -0.54 4.55 -23.96
CA ILE A 188 -1.26 5.55 -23.15
C ILE A 188 -2.72 5.66 -23.60
N ALA A 189 -2.98 5.75 -24.91
CA ALA A 189 -4.34 5.78 -25.43
C ALA A 189 -5.14 4.50 -25.10
N ASP A 190 -4.50 3.33 -25.12
CA ASP A 190 -5.12 2.06 -24.74
C ASP A 190 -5.42 1.99 -23.24
N VAL A 191 -4.59 2.58 -22.37
CA VAL A 191 -4.87 2.70 -20.93
C VAL A 191 -6.03 3.67 -20.67
N GLU A 192 -6.08 4.79 -21.39
CA GLU A 192 -7.16 5.78 -21.28
C GLU A 192 -8.52 5.23 -21.80
N VAL A 193 -8.49 4.39 -22.83
CA VAL A 193 -9.68 3.76 -23.42
C VAL A 193 -10.05 2.43 -22.71
N GLY A 194 -9.07 1.79 -22.06
CA GLY A 194 -9.11 0.41 -21.59
C GLY A 194 -9.10 0.24 -20.07
N LEU A 195 -9.90 1.01 -19.33
CA LEU A 195 -10.32 0.62 -17.98
C LEU A 195 -11.60 -0.24 -17.99
N PRO A 196 -11.53 -1.57 -18.30
CA PRO A 196 -12.40 -2.55 -17.70
C PRO A 196 -11.66 -3.31 -16.58
N ALA A 197 -12.44 -3.66 -15.56
CA ALA A 197 -12.03 -4.34 -14.35
C ALA A 197 -11.30 -5.68 -14.60
N ASN A 198 -9.97 -5.72 -14.46
CA ASN A 198 -9.20 -6.84 -13.88
C ASN A 198 -7.70 -6.68 -14.13
N ARG A 199 -6.96 -6.20 -13.13
CA ARG A 199 -5.65 -6.74 -12.66
C ARG A 199 -5.14 -5.83 -11.54
N GLY A 200 -4.50 -6.44 -10.53
CA GLY A 200 -4.11 -5.85 -9.24
C GLY A 200 -3.90 -4.33 -9.28
N HIS A 201 -4.87 -3.59 -8.73
CA HIS A 201 -4.86 -2.14 -8.75
C HIS A 201 -4.20 -1.63 -7.46
N VAL A 202 -3.00 -1.04 -7.61
CA VAL A 202 -2.66 0.13 -6.80
C VAL A 202 -3.59 1.23 -7.31
N VAL A 203 -4.56 1.63 -6.49
CA VAL A 203 -5.48 2.72 -6.80
C VAL A 203 -4.82 4.00 -6.29
N GLU A 204 -4.26 4.80 -7.21
CA GLU A 204 -3.98 6.20 -6.91
C GLU A 204 -5.28 6.99 -7.10
N LEU A 205 -5.75 7.62 -6.02
CA LEU A 205 -6.90 8.52 -6.09
C LEU A 205 -6.42 9.91 -6.50
N PRO A 206 -7.12 10.59 -7.42
CA PRO A 206 -6.73 11.92 -7.85
C PRO A 206 -6.89 12.93 -6.70
N SER A 207 -5.87 13.78 -6.55
CA SER A 207 -5.90 14.97 -5.68
C SER A 207 -6.98 15.93 -6.20
N GLY A 208 -8.03 16.14 -5.41
CA GLY A 208 -9.10 17.10 -5.66
C GLY A 208 -8.93 18.36 -4.84
#